data_AF-A0A670JWS4-F1
#
_entry.id   AF-A0A670JWS4-F1
#
_cell.length_a   1.000
_cell.length_b   1.000
_cell.length_c   1.000
_cell.angle_alpha   90.00
_cell.angle_beta   90.00
_cell.angle_gamma   90.00
#
_symmetry.space_group_name_H-M   'P 1'
#
loop_
_entity.id
_entity.type
_entity.pdbx_description
1 polymer ?
#
loop_
_entity_poly.entity_id
_entity_poly.type
_entity_poly.pdbx_seq_one_letter_code
_entity_poly.pdbx_strand_id
1 'polypeptide(L)'
;MQDYPVSLYYPDSRLSTVLWLRPAYCLYEQWTREDLDPSQASRKTATIEVEVKPEGYNHTYKIGRKFPIPYCGPVTEEPLITKDLAYEVGPTLVCLQENCTKAVLPGRGYSARYLLYNQIQTLLAATNWSQPFHTRGLPISFRSMDVAFGGLSGGLVAVIVLLSITVFLLLGAAWLIVAGWQQ
;
A
#
# COMPACT_ATOMS: atom_id res chain seq x y z
N MET A 1 12.92 2.86 -19.42
CA MET A 1 11.77 2.57 -18.56
C MET A 1 11.74 3.70 -17.53
N GLN A 2 10.78 4.61 -17.59
CA GLN A 2 10.70 5.72 -16.63
C GLN A 2 10.17 5.16 -15.31
N ASP A 3 11.05 4.99 -14.33
CA ASP A 3 10.63 4.64 -12.97
C ASP A 3 9.92 5.84 -12.35
N TYR A 4 8.60 5.73 -12.20
CA TYR A 4 7.82 6.69 -11.45
C TYR A 4 7.99 6.36 -9.96
N PRO A 5 8.27 7.36 -9.10
CA PRO A 5 8.43 7.10 -7.67
C PRO A 5 7.12 6.68 -6.98
N VAL A 6 5.98 6.96 -7.62
CA VAL A 6 4.65 6.55 -7.17
C VAL A 6 4.35 5.15 -7.68
N SER A 7 4.03 4.23 -6.78
CA SER A 7 3.70 2.84 -7.08
C SER A 7 2.62 2.30 -6.16
N LEU A 8 1.93 1.24 -6.57
CA LEU A 8 0.95 0.57 -5.73
C LEU A 8 1.64 -0.23 -4.61
N TYR A 9 1.00 -0.26 -3.45
CA TYR A 9 1.44 -1.05 -2.30
C TYR A 9 1.40 -2.55 -2.61
N TYR A 10 0.31 -3.00 -3.23
CA TYR A 10 0.22 -4.32 -3.85
C TYR A 10 0.44 -4.22 -5.36
N PRO A 11 0.84 -5.31 -6.05
CA PRO A 11 1.05 -5.28 -7.50
C PRO A 11 -0.18 -4.77 -8.28
N ASP A 12 -1.38 -5.10 -7.80
CA ASP A 12 -2.65 -4.74 -8.42
C ASP A 12 -3.64 -4.12 -7.42
N SER A 13 -4.62 -3.38 -7.95
CA SER A 13 -5.75 -2.89 -7.15
C SER A 13 -6.62 -4.07 -6.69
N ARG A 14 -6.65 -4.29 -5.37
CA ARG A 14 -7.46 -5.35 -4.75
C ARG A 14 -8.94 -5.00 -4.62
N LEU A 15 -9.27 -3.71 -4.64
CA LEU A 15 -10.61 -3.17 -4.37
C LEU A 15 -11.14 -2.36 -5.55
N SER A 16 -12.45 -2.39 -5.74
CA SER A 16 -13.08 -1.72 -6.88
C SER A 16 -13.18 -0.20 -6.72
N THR A 17 -13.05 0.33 -5.52
CA THR A 17 -13.22 1.77 -5.25
C THR A 17 -12.05 2.38 -4.50
N VAL A 18 -10.96 1.64 -4.32
CA VAL A 18 -9.81 2.09 -3.53
C VAL A 18 -8.52 1.65 -4.21
N LEU A 19 -7.54 2.55 -4.22
CA LEU A 19 -6.14 2.25 -4.54
C LEU A 19 -5.30 2.44 -3.29
N TRP A 20 -4.34 1.54 -3.09
CA TRP A 20 -3.36 1.66 -2.00
C TRP A 20 -2.01 1.96 -2.62
N LEU A 21 -1.51 3.16 -2.40
CA LEU A 21 -0.19 3.58 -2.87
C LEU A 21 0.87 3.30 -1.79
N ARG A 22 2.09 2.98 -2.22
CA ARG A 22 3.23 2.91 -1.30
C ARG A 22 3.49 4.29 -0.72
N PRO A 23 3.80 4.40 0.58
CA PRO A 23 4.23 5.67 1.15
C PRO A 23 5.40 6.27 0.38
N ALA A 24 5.53 7.59 0.42
CA ALA A 24 6.54 8.40 -0.28
C ALA A 24 7.96 8.24 0.30
N TYR A 25 8.39 7.00 0.54
CA TYR A 25 9.71 6.67 1.08
C TYR A 25 10.81 7.26 0.22
N CYS A 26 11.83 7.81 0.86
CA CYS A 26 12.99 8.42 0.24
C CYS A 26 12.78 9.67 -0.64
N LEU A 27 11.54 10.08 -0.87
CA LEU A 27 11.28 11.25 -1.72
C LEU A 27 11.72 12.56 -1.08
N TYR A 28 11.59 12.69 0.24
CA TYR A 28 12.07 13.88 0.94
C TYR A 28 13.57 14.05 0.76
N GLU A 29 14.34 12.99 0.98
CA GLU A 29 15.80 12.97 0.82
C GLU A 29 16.21 13.22 -0.64
N GLN A 30 15.39 12.80 -1.61
CA GLN A 30 15.60 13.10 -3.02
C GLN A 30 15.37 14.58 -3.31
N TRP A 31 14.23 15.15 -2.90
CA TRP A 31 13.94 16.58 -3.10
C TRP A 31 14.97 17.48 -2.45
N THR A 32 15.42 17.18 -1.22
CA THR A 32 16.46 17.95 -0.54
C THR A 32 17.83 17.87 -1.22
N ARG A 33 18.08 16.81 -2.00
CA ARG A 33 19.33 16.66 -2.76
C ARG A 33 19.29 17.42 -4.08
N GLU A 34 18.11 17.56 -4.67
CA GLU A 34 17.94 18.24 -5.96
C GLU A 34 17.91 19.75 -5.77
N ASP A 35 16.88 20.31 -5.15
CA ASP A 35 16.67 21.77 -5.08
C ASP A 35 15.94 22.27 -3.82
N LEU A 36 15.46 21.38 -2.95
CA LEU A 36 14.65 21.78 -1.80
C LEU A 36 15.53 22.22 -0.62
N ASP A 37 15.44 23.50 -0.24
CA ASP A 37 16.05 24.01 0.98
C ASP A 37 15.42 23.36 2.24
N PRO A 38 16.19 22.60 3.03
CA PRO A 38 15.68 21.94 4.25
C PRO A 38 15.15 22.92 5.31
N SER A 39 15.59 24.18 5.28
CA SER A 39 15.12 25.22 6.20
C SER A 39 13.63 25.53 6.01
N GLN A 40 13.12 25.36 4.79
CA GLN A 40 11.73 25.64 4.43
C GLN A 40 10.81 24.44 4.71
N ALA A 41 11.37 23.25 4.86
CA ALA A 41 10.63 21.99 4.86
C ALA A 41 11.07 21.04 5.99
N SER A 42 11.08 21.49 7.25
CA SER A 42 11.45 20.59 8.36
C SER A 42 10.58 19.33 8.34
N ARG A 43 11.21 18.15 8.34
CA ARG A 43 10.52 16.85 8.29
C ARG A 43 9.42 16.68 9.34
N LYS A 44 9.59 17.30 10.52
CA LYS A 44 8.64 17.21 11.62
C LYS A 44 7.33 17.98 11.37
N THR A 45 7.37 19.01 10.53
CA THR A 45 6.25 19.93 10.33
C THR A 45 5.74 19.94 8.89
N ALA A 46 6.56 19.52 7.93
CA ALA A 46 6.17 19.33 6.56
C ALA A 46 5.33 18.04 6.39
N THR A 47 4.47 18.06 5.38
CA THR A 47 3.47 17.00 5.13
C THR A 47 3.44 16.61 3.67
N ILE A 48 3.05 15.37 3.42
CA ILE A 48 2.78 14.84 2.09
C ILE A 48 1.28 14.85 1.83
N GLU A 49 0.89 15.34 0.67
CA GLU A 49 -0.47 15.23 0.15
C GLU A 49 -0.46 14.43 -1.15
N VAL A 50 -1.56 13.73 -1.42
CA VAL A 50 -1.73 12.91 -2.63
C VAL A 50 -2.78 13.55 -3.51
N GLU A 51 -2.38 13.89 -4.73
CA GLU A 51 -3.30 14.27 -5.80
C GLU A 51 -3.49 13.12 -6.78
N VAL A 52 -4.69 13.10 -7.36
CA VAL A 52 -5.21 12.03 -8.19
C VAL A 52 -5.90 12.64 -9.39
N LYS A 53 -5.63 12.08 -10.55
CA LYS A 53 -6.23 12.45 -11.83
C LYS A 53 -6.84 11.22 -12.48
N PRO A 54 -8.17 11.18 -12.69
CA PRO A 54 -8.81 10.09 -13.42
C PRO A 54 -8.35 10.08 -14.89
N GLU A 55 -8.16 8.89 -15.44
CA GLU A 55 -7.77 8.71 -16.83
C GLU A 55 -8.85 9.26 -17.78
N GLY A 56 -8.41 9.98 -18.82
CA GLY A 56 -9.32 10.64 -19.77
C GLY A 56 -9.94 11.95 -19.28
N TYR A 57 -9.62 12.38 -18.06
CA TYR A 57 -10.08 13.66 -17.50
C TYR A 57 -8.91 14.58 -17.13
N ASN A 58 -9.12 15.89 -17.28
CA ASN A 58 -8.14 16.91 -16.91
C ASN A 58 -8.32 17.46 -15.49
N HIS A 59 -9.32 16.97 -14.75
CA HIS A 59 -9.61 17.43 -13.40
C HIS A 59 -8.76 16.66 -12.38
N THR A 60 -8.17 17.41 -11.45
CA THR A 60 -7.37 16.88 -10.35
C THR A 60 -8.16 16.95 -9.05
N TYR A 61 -7.98 15.92 -8.23
CA TYR A 61 -8.58 15.79 -6.90
C TYR A 61 -7.49 15.45 -5.88
N LYS A 62 -7.76 15.71 -4.60
CA LYS A 62 -6.94 15.31 -3.45
C LYS A 62 -7.65 14.22 -2.65
N ILE A 63 -6.92 13.45 -1.86
CA ILE A 63 -7.56 12.45 -0.97
C ILE A 63 -8.15 13.06 0.32
N GLY A 64 -7.94 14.35 0.57
CA GLY A 64 -8.46 15.05 1.76
C GLY A 64 -7.74 14.72 3.07
N ARG A 65 -6.62 14.01 3.01
CA ARG A 65 -5.74 13.70 4.14
C ARG A 65 -4.31 14.12 3.83
N LYS A 66 -3.60 14.51 4.89
CA LYS A 66 -2.17 14.83 4.85
C LYS A 66 -1.42 13.76 5.65
N PHE A 67 -0.26 13.38 5.16
CA PHE A 67 0.58 12.35 5.77
C PHE A 67 1.87 12.95 6.30
N PRO A 68 2.43 12.40 7.39
CA PRO A 68 3.80 12.73 7.80
C PRO A 68 4.80 12.23 6.75
N ILE A 69 5.97 12.87 6.71
CA ILE A 69 7.05 12.47 5.79
C ILE A 69 7.69 11.16 6.29
N PRO A 70 7.67 10.08 5.50
CA PRO A 70 8.32 8.83 5.88
C PRO A 70 9.85 8.92 5.78
N TYR A 71 10.57 8.04 6.48
CA TYR A 71 12.04 7.96 6.44
C TYR A 71 12.55 7.06 5.32
N CYS A 72 13.70 7.38 4.72
CA CYS A 72 14.46 6.43 3.92
C CYS A 72 14.92 5.23 4.77
N GLY A 73 14.42 4.02 4.51
CA GLY A 73 15.01 2.79 5.08
C GLY A 73 14.02 1.63 5.22
N PRO A 74 14.52 0.39 5.40
CA PRO A 74 13.67 -0.70 5.87
C PRO A 74 13.24 -0.38 7.32
N VAL A 75 11.95 -0.49 7.59
CA VAL A 75 11.39 -0.33 8.94
C VAL A 75 11.81 -1.55 9.76
N THR A 76 12.99 -1.54 10.39
CA THR A 76 13.47 -2.66 11.22
C THR A 76 12.87 -2.66 12.62
N GLU A 77 12.13 -1.62 12.99
CA GLU A 77 11.27 -1.63 14.16
C GLU A 77 9.89 -1.22 13.69
N GLU A 78 9.02 -2.19 13.44
CA GLU A 78 7.58 -1.93 13.40
C GLU A 78 7.22 -1.37 14.78
N PRO A 79 6.82 -0.09 14.91
CA PRO A 79 6.01 0.25 16.05
C PRO A 79 4.73 -0.56 15.84
N LEU A 80 4.45 -1.47 16.77
CA LEU A 80 3.25 -2.31 16.91
C LEU A 80 1.91 -1.52 16.94
N ILE A 81 1.90 -0.28 16.47
CA ILE A 81 0.76 0.62 16.33
C ILE A 81 0.99 1.49 15.08
N THR A 82 0.66 1.05 13.86
CA THR A 82 0.39 2.02 12.78
C THR A 82 -0.64 1.50 11.78
N LYS A 83 -1.74 2.23 11.68
CA LYS A 83 -2.87 2.00 10.77
C LYS A 83 -2.56 2.37 9.30
N ASP A 84 -1.33 2.75 8.97
CA ASP A 84 -1.01 3.48 7.73
C ASP A 84 0.20 2.88 6.97
N LEU A 85 0.12 1.58 6.62
CA LEU A 85 1.13 0.95 5.76
C LEU A 85 1.07 1.43 4.29
N ALA A 86 -0.04 2.07 3.88
CA ALA A 86 -0.27 2.56 2.53
C ALA A 86 -1.10 3.84 2.54
N TYR A 87 -0.97 4.64 1.48
CA TYR A 87 -1.84 5.80 1.27
C TYR A 87 -3.10 5.35 0.52
N GLU A 88 -4.24 5.45 1.21
CA GLU A 88 -5.55 5.13 0.66
C GLU A 88 -6.04 6.26 -0.27
N VAL A 89 -6.28 5.90 -1.52
CA VAL A 89 -6.89 6.76 -2.53
C VAL A 89 -8.30 6.25 -2.82
N GLY A 90 -9.29 6.94 -2.27
CA GLY A 90 -10.69 6.55 -2.32
C GLY A 90 -11.27 6.23 -0.93
N PRO A 91 -12.53 5.77 -0.84
CA PRO A 91 -13.51 5.69 -1.94
C PRO A 91 -13.98 7.07 -2.42
N THR A 92 -13.65 8.12 -1.67
CA THR A 92 -14.03 9.50 -1.94
C THR A 92 -12.79 10.36 -2.11
N LEU A 93 -12.75 11.11 -3.21
CA LEU A 93 -11.78 12.17 -3.49
C LEU A 93 -12.41 13.52 -3.20
N VAL A 94 -11.59 14.51 -2.87
CA VAL A 94 -11.98 15.88 -2.56
C VAL A 94 -11.45 16.80 -3.66
N CYS A 95 -12.24 17.80 -4.05
CA CYS A 95 -11.81 18.80 -5.02
C CYS A 95 -10.76 19.74 -4.42
N LEU A 96 -9.87 20.30 -5.25
CA LEU A 96 -8.82 21.20 -4.78
C LEU A 96 -9.37 22.48 -4.13
N GLN A 97 -10.51 22.98 -4.63
CA GLN A 97 -11.20 24.21 -4.15
C GLN A 97 -12.25 23.92 -3.07
N GLU A 98 -12.12 22.79 -2.37
CA GLU A 98 -12.78 22.41 -1.10
C GLU A 98 -14.31 22.25 -1.07
N ASN A 99 -15.03 22.37 -2.18
CA ASN A 99 -16.50 22.31 -2.14
C ASN A 99 -17.14 21.17 -2.95
N CYS A 100 -16.38 20.14 -3.29
CA CYS A 100 -16.95 18.92 -3.87
C CYS A 100 -16.18 17.66 -3.52
N THR A 101 -16.91 16.54 -3.58
CA THR A 101 -16.36 15.21 -3.48
C THR A 101 -16.65 14.41 -4.74
N LYS A 102 -15.78 13.46 -5.07
CA LYS A 102 -15.92 12.59 -6.23
C LYS A 102 -15.61 11.15 -5.84
N ALA A 103 -16.48 10.22 -6.20
CA ALA A 103 -16.23 8.81 -5.95
C ALA A 103 -15.14 8.25 -6.88
N VAL A 104 -14.30 7.38 -6.34
CA VAL A 104 -13.45 6.47 -7.12
C VAL A 104 -14.34 5.35 -7.67
N LEU A 105 -14.26 5.11 -8.98
CA LEU A 105 -15.14 4.22 -9.70
C LEU A 105 -14.44 2.89 -10.02
N PRO A 106 -15.18 1.77 -10.04
CA PRO A 106 -14.68 0.47 -10.49
C PRO A 106 -14.21 0.45 -11.94
N GLY A 107 -13.13 -0.28 -12.22
CA GLY A 107 -12.61 -0.51 -13.56
C GLY A 107 -12.13 0.76 -14.27
N ARG A 108 -11.63 1.75 -13.52
CA ARG A 108 -11.15 3.03 -14.07
C ARG A 108 -9.68 3.26 -13.71
N GLY A 109 -8.95 3.90 -14.62
CA GLY A 109 -7.57 4.31 -14.43
C GLY A 109 -7.47 5.62 -13.63
N TYR A 110 -6.47 5.68 -12.74
CA TYR A 110 -6.14 6.86 -11.94
C TYR A 110 -4.63 7.04 -11.87
N SER A 111 -4.14 8.21 -12.30
CA SER A 111 -2.76 8.63 -12.06
C SER A 111 -2.68 9.36 -10.73
N ALA A 112 -1.58 9.18 -10.00
CA ALA A 112 -1.33 9.86 -8.74
C ALA A 112 0.01 10.60 -8.75
N ARG A 113 0.15 11.60 -7.90
CA ARG A 113 1.42 12.27 -7.59
C ARG A 113 1.48 12.65 -6.12
N TYR A 114 2.70 12.74 -5.59
CA TYR A 114 2.94 13.23 -4.24
C TYR A 114 3.35 14.69 -4.26
N LEU A 115 2.83 15.45 -3.30
CA LEU A 115 3.10 16.86 -3.11
C LEU A 115 3.67 17.05 -1.71
N LEU A 116 4.72 17.86 -1.60
CA LEU A 116 5.33 18.26 -0.34
C LEU A 116 4.84 19.65 0.04
N TYR A 117 4.25 19.76 1.21
CA TYR A 117 3.83 21.02 1.80
C TYR A 117 4.62 21.33 3.07
N ASN A 118 4.95 22.60 3.28
CA ASN A 118 5.50 23.04 4.57
C ASN A 118 4.40 23.25 5.63
N GLN A 119 4.82 23.71 6.81
CA GLN A 119 3.92 23.98 7.94
C GLN A 119 2.82 25.01 7.63
N ILE A 120 3.11 26.01 6.79
CA ILE A 120 2.15 27.05 6.39
C ILE A 120 1.39 26.70 5.10
N GLN A 121 1.41 25.42 4.69
CA GLN A 121 0.70 24.89 3.53
C GLN A 121 1.12 25.50 2.18
N THR A 122 2.37 25.95 2.07
CA THR A 122 2.98 26.28 0.77
C THR A 122 3.46 24.99 0.10
N LEU A 123 3.10 24.80 -1.17
CA LEU A 123 3.63 23.71 -2.00
C LEU A 123 5.11 23.96 -2.29
N LEU A 124 5.97 23.02 -1.91
CA LEU A 124 7.41 23.13 -2.10
C LEU A 124 7.95 22.22 -3.19
N ALA A 125 7.39 21.01 -3.34
CA ALA A 125 7.82 20.06 -4.36
C ALA A 125 6.66 19.15 -4.78
N ALA A 126 6.75 18.57 -5.97
CA ALA A 126 5.81 17.57 -6.44
C ALA A 126 6.52 16.53 -7.31
N THR A 127 6.08 15.27 -7.25
CA THR A 127 6.51 14.26 -8.22
C THR A 127 5.82 14.46 -9.56
N ASN A 128 6.39 13.86 -10.60
CA ASN A 128 5.65 13.62 -11.85
C ASN A 128 4.42 12.74 -11.60
N TRP A 129 3.45 12.84 -12.51
CA TRP A 129 2.29 11.94 -12.52
C TRP A 129 2.72 10.51 -12.80
N SER A 130 2.18 9.56 -12.03
CA SER A 130 2.35 8.14 -12.29
C SER A 130 1.68 7.69 -13.59
N GLN A 131 2.06 6.51 -14.07
CA GLN A 131 1.21 5.73 -14.97
C GLN A 131 -0.17 5.47 -14.30
N PRO A 132 -1.24 5.32 -15.09
CA PRO A 132 -2.57 5.10 -14.55
C PRO A 132 -2.68 3.73 -13.87
N PHE A 133 -3.06 3.74 -12.60
CA PHE A 133 -3.41 2.54 -11.85
C PHE A 133 -4.91 2.26 -12.00
N HIS A 134 -5.24 1.03 -12.35
CA HIS A 134 -6.63 0.65 -12.59
C HIS A 134 -7.25 0.06 -11.34
N THR A 135 -8.41 0.58 -10.94
CA THR A 135 -9.24 -0.06 -9.91
C THR A 135 -9.82 -1.37 -10.43
N ARG A 136 -10.06 -2.32 -9.53
CA ARG A 136 -10.70 -3.58 -9.92
C ARG A 136 -12.10 -3.30 -10.50
N GLY A 137 -12.44 -3.93 -11.62
CA GLY A 137 -13.81 -3.92 -12.13
C GLY A 137 -14.80 -4.51 -11.12
N LEU A 138 -16.09 -4.24 -11.29
CA LEU A 138 -17.11 -4.97 -10.54
C LEU A 138 -17.14 -6.43 -11.01
N PRO A 139 -17.21 -7.41 -10.09
CA PRO A 139 -17.36 -8.80 -10.46
C PRO A 139 -18.70 -9.00 -11.19
N ILE A 140 -18.68 -9.73 -12.30
CA ILE A 140 -19.87 -10.01 -13.12
C ILE A 140 -20.87 -10.87 -12.32
N SER A 141 -20.38 -11.65 -11.35
CA SER A 141 -21.19 -12.42 -10.39
C SER A 141 -20.45 -12.69 -9.08
N PHE A 142 -21.17 -13.04 -8.01
CA PHE A 142 -20.57 -13.46 -6.73
C PHE A 142 -19.58 -14.62 -6.89
N ARG A 143 -19.82 -15.55 -7.82
CA ARG A 143 -18.91 -16.69 -8.08
C ARG A 143 -17.61 -16.29 -8.77
N SER A 144 -17.57 -15.12 -9.41
CA SER A 144 -16.37 -14.55 -10.04
C SER A 144 -15.57 -13.64 -9.11
N MET A 145 -16.02 -13.47 -7.86
CA MET A 145 -15.24 -12.79 -6.85
C MET A 145 -14.05 -13.66 -6.48
N ASP A 146 -12.87 -13.28 -6.96
CA ASP A 146 -11.63 -13.78 -6.39
C ASP A 146 -11.53 -13.31 -4.94
N VAL A 147 -11.87 -14.22 -4.02
CA VAL A 147 -11.75 -14.11 -2.56
C VAL A 147 -10.44 -14.71 -2.06
N ALA A 148 -9.60 -15.25 -2.94
CA ALA A 148 -8.29 -15.74 -2.55
C ALA A 148 -7.39 -14.53 -2.26
N PHE A 149 -7.36 -14.13 -0.99
CA PHE A 149 -6.35 -13.24 -0.46
C PHE A 149 -4.98 -13.92 -0.62
N GLY A 150 -4.28 -13.63 -1.70
CA GLY A 150 -2.96 -14.20 -1.98
C GLY A 150 -1.98 -13.89 -0.85
N GLY A 151 -1.68 -14.93 -0.07
CA GLY A 151 -0.75 -14.90 1.06
C GLY A 151 -0.91 -16.13 1.94
N LEU A 152 -0.39 -17.28 1.47
CA LEU A 152 -0.46 -18.66 1.99
C LEU A 152 -1.54 -19.51 1.31
N SER A 153 -1.09 -20.30 0.33
CA SER A 153 -1.85 -21.38 -0.29
C SER A 153 -2.44 -22.28 0.79
N GLY A 154 -3.76 -22.47 0.83
CA GLY A 154 -4.40 -23.45 1.72
C GLY A 154 -3.82 -24.87 1.57
N GLY A 155 -3.21 -25.16 0.41
CA GLY A 155 -2.45 -26.40 0.20
C GLY A 155 -1.21 -26.50 1.10
N LEU A 156 -0.52 -25.40 1.38
CA LEU A 156 0.64 -25.39 2.27
C LEU A 156 0.24 -25.64 3.72
N VAL A 157 -0.92 -25.13 4.15
CA VAL A 157 -1.49 -25.44 5.48
C VAL A 157 -1.85 -26.93 5.58
N ALA A 158 -2.52 -27.49 4.56
CA ALA A 158 -2.85 -28.91 4.53
C ALA A 158 -1.59 -29.79 4.59
N VAL A 159 -0.53 -29.41 3.88
CA VAL A 159 0.77 -30.11 3.91
C VAL A 159 1.43 -30.02 5.29
N ILE A 160 1.44 -28.85 5.94
CA ILE A 160 1.98 -28.71 7.31
C ILE A 160 1.21 -29.60 8.29
N VAL A 161 -0.12 -29.64 8.20
CA VAL A 161 -0.95 -30.46 9.10
C VAL A 161 -0.67 -31.94 8.89
N LEU A 162 -0.64 -32.41 7.64
CA LEU A 162 -0.31 -33.79 7.30
C LEU A 162 1.09 -34.18 7.80
N LEU A 163 2.10 -33.33 7.57
CA LEU A 163 3.46 -33.54 8.05
C LEU A 163 3.50 -33.65 9.57
N SER A 164 2.79 -32.76 10.27
CA SER A 164 2.72 -32.74 11.73
C SER A 164 2.14 -34.05 12.28
N ILE A 165 1.06 -34.56 11.68
CA ILE A 165 0.45 -35.85 12.05
C ILE A 165 1.42 -37.00 11.80
N THR A 166 2.08 -37.04 10.64
CA THR A 166 3.05 -38.11 10.33
C THR A 166 4.23 -38.13 11.28
N VAL A 167 4.78 -36.97 11.64
CA VAL A 167 5.89 -36.86 12.61
C VAL A 167 5.44 -37.35 13.98
N PHE A 168 4.23 -36.97 14.42
CA PHE A 168 3.69 -37.43 15.70
C PHE A 168 3.51 -38.96 15.75
N LEU A 169 3.00 -39.56 14.67
CA LEU A 169 2.87 -41.01 14.56
C LEU A 169 4.22 -41.73 14.55
N LEU A 170 5.21 -41.20 13.84
CA LEU A 170 6.56 -41.76 13.80
C LEU A 170 7.25 -41.69 15.17
N LEU A 171 7.11 -40.57 15.88
CA LEU A 171 7.65 -40.41 17.23
C LEU A 171 6.97 -41.35 18.23
N GLY A 172 5.65 -41.50 18.15
CA GLY A 172 4.91 -42.46 18.98
C GLY A 172 5.33 -43.91 18.73
N ALA A 173 5.48 -44.30 17.45
CA ALA A 173 5.95 -45.64 17.09
C ALA A 173 7.38 -45.90 17.55
N ALA A 174 8.29 -44.93 17.37
CA ALA A 174 9.66 -45.04 17.85
C ALA A 174 9.74 -45.19 19.37
N TRP A 175 8.92 -44.44 20.12
CA TRP A 175 8.81 -44.58 21.57
C TRP A 175 8.31 -45.96 22.00
N LEU A 176 7.31 -46.51 21.32
CA LEU A 176 6.81 -47.86 21.62
C LEU A 176 7.87 -48.94 21.35
N ILE A 177 8.67 -48.79 20.28
CA ILE A 177 9.76 -49.71 19.98
C ILE A 177 10.85 -49.63 21.06
N VAL A 178 11.27 -48.42 21.44
CA VAL A 178 12.29 -48.23 22.49
C VAL A 178 11.80 -48.75 23.84
N ALA A 179 10.54 -48.48 24.21
CA ALA A 179 9.95 -48.98 25.45
C ALA A 179 9.85 -50.52 25.47
N GLY A 180 9.56 -51.14 24.32
CA GLY A 180 9.52 -52.60 24.18
C GLY A 180 10.89 -53.29 24.21
N TRP A 181 11.99 -52.56 23.97
CA TRP A 181 13.36 -53.06 24.08
C TRP A 181 13.95 -52.93 25.50
N GLN A 182 13.26 -52.25 26.41
CA GLN A 182 13.67 -52.10 27.82
C GLN A 182 12.96 -53.09 28.77
N GLN A 183 12.19 -54.04 28.24
CA GLN A 183 11.65 -55.21 28.96
C GLN A 183 12.46 -56.46 28.64
#